data_AF-A0A2C9LWD6-F1
#
_entry.id   AF-A0A2C9LWD6-F1
#
_cell.length_a   1.000
_cell.length_b   1.000
_cell.length_c   1.000
_cell.angle_alpha   90.00
_cell.angle_beta   90.00
_cell.angle_gamma   90.00
#
_symmetry.space_group_name_H-M   'P 1'
#
loop_
_entity.id
_entity.type
_entity.pdbx_description
1 polymer ?
#
loop_
_entity_poly.entity_id
_entity_poly.type
_entity_poly.pdbx_seq_one_letter_code
_entity_poly.pdbx_strand_id
1 'polypeptide(L)'
;MCVPGFYGDSCDKVCNETTYGQNCSLLCSSNCTNKKCNPVDGKCFQCYPGFTGDFCNQNCKETTYGQNCSLNCSTKCTGQKCDPVYGKCNVCVPGYKGDFCDQTCNEKTYGQNCSLNCSSKCTEQKCDPVYGKCNLCIPGYVGDFCNQ
;
A
#
# COMPACT_ATOMS: atom_id res chain seq x y z
N MET A 1 -17.93 -41.76 9.49
CA MET A 1 -17.16 -40.50 9.52
C MET A 1 -17.19 -39.93 8.10
N CYS A 2 -17.63 -38.68 7.91
CA CYS A 2 -17.78 -38.09 6.57
C CYS A 2 -16.45 -37.66 5.95
N VAL A 3 -16.41 -37.50 4.64
CA VAL A 3 -15.24 -36.89 3.96
C VAL A 3 -15.22 -35.36 4.20
N PRO A 4 -14.06 -34.69 4.09
CA PRO A 4 -13.99 -33.23 4.23
C PRO A 4 -14.94 -32.50 3.28
N GLY A 5 -15.60 -31.44 3.77
CA GLY A 5 -16.61 -30.68 3.04
C GLY A 5 -18.04 -31.18 3.23
N PHE A 6 -18.24 -32.30 3.94
CA PHE A 6 -19.55 -32.89 4.18
C PHE A 6 -19.81 -33.20 5.67
N TYR A 7 -21.09 -33.18 6.06
CA TYR A 7 -21.58 -33.49 7.40
C TYR A 7 -22.98 -34.12 7.37
N GLY A 8 -23.49 -34.49 8.56
CA GLY A 8 -24.80 -35.13 8.74
C GLY A 8 -24.71 -36.65 8.82
N ASP A 9 -25.81 -37.29 9.22
CA ASP A 9 -25.85 -38.74 9.50
C ASP A 9 -25.53 -39.58 8.25
N SER A 10 -25.92 -39.11 7.07
CA SER A 10 -25.67 -39.75 5.77
C SER A 10 -24.52 -39.13 4.97
N CYS A 11 -23.81 -38.14 5.52
CA CYS A 11 -22.72 -37.42 4.83
C CYS A 11 -23.11 -36.76 3.49
N ASP A 12 -24.36 -36.35 3.38
CA ASP A 12 -24.98 -35.78 2.18
C ASP A 12 -25.08 -34.23 2.23
N LYS A 13 -24.86 -33.64 3.41
CA LYS A 13 -24.93 -32.18 3.60
C LYS A 13 -23.56 -31.56 3.37
N VAL A 14 -23.47 -30.55 2.52
CA VAL A 14 -22.24 -29.78 2.26
C VAL A 14 -22.06 -28.72 3.35
N CYS A 15 -20.81 -28.47 3.76
CA CYS A 15 -20.52 -27.38 4.69
C CYS A 15 -21.06 -26.04 4.20
N ASN A 16 -21.48 -25.21 5.15
CA ASN A 16 -21.82 -23.82 4.82
C ASN A 16 -20.55 -23.06 4.40
N GLU A 17 -20.70 -21.93 3.73
CA GLU A 17 -19.55 -21.18 3.19
C GLU A 17 -18.58 -20.65 4.26
N THR A 18 -18.95 -20.69 5.55
CA THR A 18 -18.13 -20.20 6.67
C THR A 18 -17.43 -21.31 7.47
N THR A 19 -17.65 -22.58 7.09
CA THR A 19 -17.09 -23.75 7.76
C THR A 19 -16.48 -24.71 6.74
N TYR A 20 -15.50 -25.50 7.18
CA TYR A 20 -14.82 -26.45 6.31
C TYR A 20 -14.34 -27.69 7.08
N GLY A 21 -13.76 -28.63 6.32
CA GLY A 21 -13.12 -29.82 6.84
C GLY A 21 -14.13 -30.92 7.16
N GLN A 22 -13.69 -31.90 7.93
CA GLN A 22 -14.52 -33.05 8.26
C GLN A 22 -15.65 -32.67 9.22
N ASN A 23 -16.87 -33.09 8.88
CA ASN A 23 -18.09 -32.73 9.60
C ASN A 23 -18.27 -31.20 9.78
N CYS A 24 -17.64 -30.38 8.93
CA CYS A 24 -17.72 -28.91 8.99
C CYS A 24 -17.32 -28.33 10.36
N SER A 25 -16.37 -28.98 11.02
CA SER A 25 -15.95 -28.66 12.39
C SER A 25 -14.96 -27.50 12.49
N LEU A 26 -14.42 -27.03 11.35
CA LEU A 26 -13.45 -25.94 11.29
C LEU A 26 -14.12 -24.68 10.72
N LEU A 27 -13.69 -23.51 11.20
CA LEU A 27 -14.17 -22.20 10.75
C LEU A 27 -13.22 -21.60 9.72
N CYS A 28 -13.77 -21.02 8.66
CA CYS A 28 -12.99 -20.22 7.71
C CYS A 28 -12.29 -19.05 8.42
N SER A 29 -11.12 -18.66 7.90
CA SER A 29 -10.36 -17.51 8.40
C SER A 29 -11.20 -16.24 8.41
N SER A 30 -11.07 -15.43 9.46
CA SER A 30 -11.76 -14.13 9.57
C SER A 30 -11.32 -13.13 8.49
N ASN A 31 -10.15 -13.37 7.90
CA ASN A 31 -9.57 -12.51 6.86
C ASN A 31 -9.98 -12.94 5.44
N CYS A 32 -10.67 -14.08 5.28
CA CYS A 32 -11.34 -14.36 4.02
C CYS A 32 -12.47 -13.33 3.81
N THR A 33 -12.66 -12.86 2.58
CA THR A 33 -13.79 -11.98 2.24
C THR A 33 -15.12 -12.67 2.56
N ASN A 34 -15.99 -11.99 3.32
CA ASN A 34 -17.26 -12.52 3.84
C ASN A 34 -17.11 -13.80 4.68
N LYS A 35 -15.91 -14.07 5.21
CA LYS A 35 -15.55 -15.33 5.89
C LYS A 35 -15.79 -16.58 5.03
N LYS A 36 -15.72 -16.45 3.70
CA LYS A 36 -15.97 -17.56 2.78
C LYS A 36 -14.69 -18.31 2.43
N CYS A 37 -14.72 -19.63 2.55
CA CYS A 37 -13.61 -20.50 2.14
C CYS A 37 -14.12 -21.79 1.50
N ASN A 38 -13.19 -22.52 0.87
CA ASN A 38 -13.48 -23.82 0.29
C ASN A 38 -13.87 -24.81 1.40
N PRO A 39 -15.04 -25.47 1.31
CA PRO A 39 -15.55 -26.34 2.35
C PRO A 39 -14.68 -27.59 2.59
N VAL A 40 -13.84 -27.99 1.62
CA VAL A 40 -13.00 -29.19 1.72
C VAL A 40 -11.71 -28.89 2.48
N ASP A 41 -10.94 -27.90 2.02
CA ASP A 41 -9.56 -27.65 2.47
C ASP A 41 -9.39 -26.33 3.24
N GLY A 42 -10.44 -25.50 3.32
CA GLY A 42 -10.44 -24.25 4.07
C GLY A 42 -9.77 -23.07 3.38
N LYS A 43 -9.34 -23.21 2.13
CA LYS A 43 -8.67 -22.12 1.41
C LYS A 43 -9.65 -20.98 1.12
N CYS A 44 -9.26 -19.75 1.44
CA CYS A 44 -10.05 -18.57 1.12
C CYS A 44 -10.08 -18.36 -0.39
N PHE A 45 -11.26 -18.01 -0.93
CA PHE A 45 -11.37 -17.62 -2.35
C PHE A 45 -10.77 -16.23 -2.60
N GLN A 46 -10.91 -15.33 -1.63
CA GLN A 46 -10.35 -13.98 -1.64
C GLN A 46 -10.05 -13.54 -0.21
N CYS A 47 -8.99 -12.76 -0.04
CA CYS A 47 -8.62 -12.10 1.20
C CYS A 47 -9.12 -10.66 1.23
N TYR A 48 -9.42 -10.17 2.43
CA TYR A 48 -9.60 -8.73 2.63
C TYR A 48 -8.30 -7.96 2.29
N PRO A 49 -8.41 -6.66 1.94
CA PRO A 49 -7.24 -5.83 1.73
C PRO A 49 -6.25 -5.88 2.90
N GLY A 50 -4.97 -5.94 2.60
CA GLY A 50 -3.90 -6.08 3.60
C GLY A 50 -3.49 -7.53 3.92
N PHE A 51 -4.20 -8.52 3.39
CA PHE A 51 -3.93 -9.94 3.62
C PHE A 51 -3.78 -10.75 2.32
N THR A 52 -3.03 -11.85 2.40
CA THR A 52 -2.77 -12.79 1.30
C THR A 52 -2.48 -14.20 1.83
N GLY A 53 -2.18 -15.11 0.90
CA GLY A 53 -1.97 -16.53 1.14
C GLY A 53 -3.28 -17.34 1.12
N ASP A 54 -3.16 -18.66 1.00
CA ASP A 54 -4.29 -19.58 0.85
C ASP A 54 -5.35 -19.47 1.97
N PHE A 55 -4.96 -19.02 3.16
CA PHE A 55 -5.85 -18.87 4.33
C PHE A 55 -5.98 -17.42 4.82
N CYS A 56 -5.50 -16.44 4.04
CA CYS A 56 -5.47 -15.02 4.39
C CYS A 56 -4.82 -14.72 5.76
N ASN A 57 -3.83 -15.53 6.13
CA ASN A 57 -3.10 -15.43 7.40
C ASN A 57 -1.75 -14.71 7.25
N GLN A 58 -1.41 -14.27 6.04
CA GLN A 58 -0.20 -13.49 5.77
C GLN A 58 -0.58 -12.04 5.50
N ASN A 59 0.16 -11.10 6.08
CA ASN A 59 0.06 -9.70 5.71
C ASN A 59 0.67 -9.46 4.33
N CYS A 60 0.24 -8.39 3.67
CA CYS A 60 0.94 -7.92 2.48
C CYS A 60 2.41 -7.63 2.76
N LYS A 61 3.26 -7.89 1.76
CA LYS A 61 4.63 -7.38 1.78
C LYS A 61 4.58 -5.85 1.77
N GLU A 62 5.59 -5.20 2.34
CA GLU A 62 5.64 -3.73 2.43
C GLU A 62 5.55 -3.02 1.06
N THR A 63 5.85 -3.73 -0.04
CA THR A 63 5.81 -3.23 -1.42
C THR A 63 4.49 -3.48 -2.15
N THR A 64 3.51 -4.12 -1.50
CA THR A 64 2.24 -4.52 -2.09
C THR A 64 1.07 -4.16 -1.18
N TYR A 65 -0.10 -3.95 -1.75
CA TYR A 65 -1.30 -3.59 -0.99
C TYR A 65 -2.60 -4.05 -1.67
N GLY A 66 -3.71 -3.81 -1.00
CA GLY A 66 -5.05 -4.06 -1.52
C GLY A 66 -5.48 -5.52 -1.40
N GLN A 67 -6.56 -5.87 -2.11
CA GLN A 67 -7.12 -7.21 -2.07
C GLN A 67 -6.10 -8.24 -2.55
N ASN A 68 -5.90 -9.31 -1.77
CA ASN A 68 -4.88 -10.34 -2.02
C ASN A 68 -3.44 -9.80 -2.19
N CYS A 69 -3.17 -8.55 -1.81
CA CYS A 69 -1.91 -7.86 -2.06
C CYS A 69 -1.55 -7.80 -3.56
N SER A 70 -2.55 -7.64 -4.42
CA SER A 70 -2.41 -7.67 -5.88
C SER A 70 -1.92 -6.36 -6.50
N LEU A 71 -1.87 -5.26 -5.73
CA LEU A 71 -1.40 -3.95 -6.18
C LEU A 71 0.01 -3.67 -5.65
N ASN A 72 0.80 -2.90 -6.40
CA ASN A 72 2.16 -2.51 -6.01
C ASN A 72 2.18 -1.08 -5.49
N CYS A 73 2.92 -0.84 -4.40
CA CYS A 73 3.17 0.50 -3.90
C CYS A 73 3.83 1.38 -4.97
N SER A 74 3.58 2.69 -4.90
CA SER A 74 4.24 3.66 -5.78
C SER A 74 5.76 3.58 -5.63
N THR A 75 6.48 3.60 -6.76
CA THR A 75 7.95 3.65 -6.77
C THR A 75 8.50 4.96 -6.18
N LYS A 76 7.63 5.96 -6.00
CA LYS A 76 7.93 7.24 -5.36
C LYS A 76 7.66 7.25 -3.85
N CYS A 77 7.09 6.18 -3.28
CA CYS A 77 7.15 5.99 -1.84
C CYS A 77 8.60 5.71 -1.42
N THR A 78 9.02 6.24 -0.28
CA THR A 78 10.34 5.95 0.29
C THR A 78 10.47 4.46 0.60
N GLY A 79 11.51 3.83 0.05
CA GLY A 79 11.70 2.38 0.16
C GLY A 79 10.62 1.54 -0.54
N GLN A 80 9.82 2.14 -1.42
CA GLN A 80 8.64 1.53 -2.05
C GLN A 80 7.65 0.96 -1.03
N LYS A 81 7.57 1.57 0.16
CA LYS A 81 6.68 1.11 1.24
C LYS A 81 5.39 1.92 1.26
N CYS A 82 4.26 1.24 1.35
CA CYS A 82 2.95 1.88 1.49
C CYS A 82 2.04 1.12 2.45
N ASP A 83 0.94 1.75 2.85
CA ASP A 83 -0.10 1.14 3.65
C ASP A 83 -0.65 -0.12 2.94
N PRO A 84 -0.69 -1.29 3.60
CA PRO A 84 -1.03 -2.55 2.96
C PRO A 84 -2.51 -2.67 2.59
N VAL A 85 -3.38 -1.80 3.11
CA VAL A 85 -4.82 -1.79 2.85
C VAL A 85 -5.12 -0.81 1.73
N TYR A 86 -4.68 0.45 1.87
CA TYR A 86 -5.08 1.57 1.03
C TYR A 86 -4.03 1.99 -0.01
N GLY A 87 -2.78 1.55 0.14
CA GLY A 87 -1.68 1.89 -0.76
C GLY A 87 -1.06 3.27 -0.52
N LYS A 88 -1.43 3.94 0.58
CA LYS A 88 -0.94 5.28 0.91
C LYS A 88 0.54 5.25 1.32
N CYS A 89 1.36 6.10 0.71
CA CYS A 89 2.75 6.30 1.13
C CYS A 89 2.80 7.15 2.40
N ASN A 90 3.58 6.73 3.40
CA ASN A 90 3.85 7.56 4.58
C ASN A 90 4.85 8.69 4.29
N VAL A 91 5.83 8.43 3.43
CA VAL A 91 6.88 9.38 3.06
C VAL A 91 7.20 9.23 1.57
N CYS A 92 7.14 10.33 0.83
CA CYS A 92 7.56 10.40 -0.56
C CYS A 92 9.05 10.68 -0.70
N VAL A 93 9.63 10.13 -1.76
CA VAL A 93 10.98 10.53 -2.20
C VAL A 93 11.00 12.02 -2.53
N PRO A 94 12.18 12.68 -2.45
CA PRO A 94 12.28 14.10 -2.75
C PRO A 94 11.72 14.45 -4.14
N GLY A 95 11.03 15.59 -4.23
CA GLY A 95 10.36 16.04 -5.46
C GLY A 95 8.92 15.57 -5.64
N TYR A 96 8.42 14.72 -4.75
CA TYR A 96 7.05 14.18 -4.80
C TYR A 96 6.30 14.37 -3.48
N LYS A 97 4.97 14.43 -3.57
CA LYS A 97 4.01 14.51 -2.46
C LYS A 97 2.68 13.86 -2.83
N GLY A 98 1.73 13.91 -1.90
CA GLY A 98 0.40 13.31 -2.04
C GLY A 98 0.34 11.91 -1.48
N ASP A 99 -0.87 11.40 -1.31
CA ASP A 99 -1.11 10.11 -0.63
C ASP A 99 -0.47 8.93 -1.37
N PHE A 100 -0.25 9.03 -2.69
CA PHE A 100 0.39 8.00 -3.51
C PHE A 100 1.74 8.44 -4.10
N CYS A 101 2.28 9.58 -3.63
CA CYS A 101 3.49 10.20 -4.18
C CYS A 101 3.44 10.42 -5.70
N ASP A 102 2.25 10.70 -6.21
CA ASP A 102 1.91 10.89 -7.62
C ASP A 102 1.94 12.36 -8.05
N GLN A 103 2.07 13.28 -7.09
CA GLN A 103 2.15 14.71 -7.34
C GLN A 103 3.60 15.19 -7.22
N THR A 104 4.07 15.96 -8.19
CA THR A 104 5.36 16.64 -8.09
C THR A 104 5.27 17.85 -7.15
N CYS A 105 6.41 18.28 -6.61
CA CYS A 105 6.46 19.54 -5.88
C CYS A 105 6.05 20.72 -6.77
N ASN A 106 5.47 21.73 -6.12
CA ASN A 106 5.21 22.99 -6.79
C ASN A 106 6.57 23.69 -7.01
N GLU A 107 6.67 24.62 -7.96
CA GLU A 107 7.95 25.27 -8.31
C GLU A 107 8.64 25.99 -7.13
N LYS A 108 7.91 26.25 -6.03
CA LYS A 108 8.39 26.97 -4.83
C LYS A 108 8.74 26.06 -3.65
N THR A 109 8.56 24.75 -3.79
CA THR A 109 8.86 23.78 -2.72
C THR A 109 9.70 22.63 -3.23
N TYR A 110 10.45 22.01 -2.32
CA TYR A 110 11.35 20.91 -2.65
C TYR A 110 11.51 19.92 -1.49
N GLY A 111 12.28 18.86 -1.73
CA GLY A 111 12.64 17.86 -0.72
C GLY A 111 11.55 16.80 -0.54
N GLN A 112 11.69 15.99 0.51
CA GLN A 112 10.72 14.94 0.86
C GLN A 112 9.36 15.56 1.16
N ASN A 113 8.29 14.96 0.63
CA ASN A 113 6.92 15.46 0.76
C ASN A 113 6.76 16.95 0.39
N CYS A 114 7.70 17.52 -0.37
CA CYS A 114 7.75 18.95 -0.69
C CYS A 114 7.65 19.86 0.55
N SER A 115 8.22 19.43 1.68
CA SER A 115 8.09 20.13 2.97
C SER A 115 9.07 21.29 3.15
N LEU A 116 10.01 21.49 2.21
CA LEU A 116 10.98 22.59 2.24
C LEU A 116 10.60 23.67 1.22
N ASN A 117 10.90 24.93 1.52
CA ASN A 117 10.62 26.07 0.64
C ASN A 117 11.88 26.51 -0.09
N CYS A 118 11.74 26.80 -1.39
CA CYS A 118 12.81 27.42 -2.17
C CYS A 118 13.25 28.75 -1.55
N SER A 119 14.53 29.09 -1.69
CA SER A 119 15.08 30.37 -1.26
C SER A 119 14.29 31.52 -1.89
N SER A 120 13.96 32.53 -1.08
CA SER A 120 13.34 33.77 -1.57
C SER A 120 14.26 34.59 -2.48
N LYS A 121 15.53 34.19 -2.59
CA LYS A 121 16.55 34.79 -3.45
C LYS A 121 16.69 34.07 -4.80
N CYS A 122 16.01 32.94 -5.01
CA CYS A 122 15.85 32.39 -6.34
C CYS A 122 14.93 33.30 -7.18
N THR A 123 15.22 33.43 -8.47
CA THR A 123 14.31 34.11 -9.42
C THR A 123 12.93 33.44 -9.42
N GLU A 124 11.87 34.24 -9.33
CA GLU A 124 10.47 33.79 -9.16
C GLU A 124 10.21 32.86 -7.96
N GLN A 125 11.18 32.77 -7.02
CA GLN A 125 11.21 31.79 -5.94
C GLN A 125 11.17 30.34 -6.45
N LYS A 126 11.73 30.08 -7.63
CA LYS A 126 11.75 28.74 -8.24
C LYS A 126 13.04 28.00 -7.96
N CYS A 127 12.94 26.73 -7.59
CA CYS A 127 14.10 25.87 -7.39
C CYS A 127 13.82 24.42 -7.82
N ASP A 128 14.90 23.65 -7.96
CA ASP A 128 14.81 22.23 -8.25
C ASP A 128 13.99 21.51 -7.16
N PRO A 129 12.95 20.73 -7.54
CA PRO A 129 12.02 20.13 -6.58
C PRO A 129 12.64 19.02 -5.73
N VAL A 130 13.80 18.48 -6.11
CA VAL A 130 14.49 17.41 -5.39
C VAL A 130 15.49 18.02 -4.41
N TYR A 131 16.38 18.89 -4.91
CA TYR A 131 17.55 19.38 -4.19
C TYR A 131 17.42 20.80 -3.66
N GLY A 132 16.45 21.58 -4.13
CA GLY A 132 16.26 22.97 -3.71
C GLY A 132 17.21 23.97 -4.36
N LYS A 133 17.94 23.57 -5.41
CA LYS A 133 18.90 24.44 -6.09
C LYS A 133 18.18 25.47 -6.96
N CYS A 134 18.57 26.73 -6.87
CA CYS A 134 18.04 27.78 -7.74
C CYS A 134 18.70 27.68 -9.12
N ASN A 135 17.91 27.79 -10.19
CA ASN A 135 18.46 27.92 -11.55
C ASN A 135 19.12 29.28 -11.78
N LEU A 136 18.56 30.33 -11.17
CA LEU A 136 19.04 31.70 -11.26
C LEU A 136 18.75 32.44 -9.95
N CYS A 137 19.68 33.31 -9.56
CA CYS A 137 19.53 34.19 -8.42
C CYS A 137 19.05 35.59 -8.84
N ILE A 138 18.33 36.27 -7.94
CA ILE A 138 18.08 37.69 -8.10
C ILE A 138 19.41 38.47 -8.02
N PRO A 139 19.49 39.68 -8.61
CA PRO A 139 20.71 40.47 -8.61
C PRO A 139 21.28 40.69 -7.19
N GLY A 140 22.59 40.49 -7.04
CA GLY A 140 23.30 40.63 -5.77
C GLY A 140 23.37 39.36 -4.91
N TYR A 141 22.88 38.22 -5.41
CA TYR A 141 23.02 36.91 -4.77
C TYR A 141 23.65 35.90 -5.72
N VAL A 142 24.44 34.97 -5.19
CA VAL A 142 25.11 33.91 -5.94
C VAL A 142 25.10 32.56 -5.21
N GLY A 143 25.57 31.52 -5.89
CA GLY A 143 25.64 30.14 -5.40
C GLY A 143 24.37 29.32 -5.66
N ASP A 144 24.48 28.00 -5.49
CA ASP A 144 23.41 27.03 -5.82
C ASP A 144 22.09 27.27 -5.07
N PHE A 145 22.11 27.96 -3.94
CA PHE A 145 20.94 28.27 -3.11
C PHE A 145 20.69 29.78 -2.95
N CYS A 146 21.41 30.61 -3.73
CA CYS A 146 21.34 32.08 -3.69
C CYS A 146 21.48 32.66 -2.28
N ASN A 147 22.46 32.17 -1.52
CA ASN A 147 22.71 32.52 -0.12
C ASN A 147 24.07 33.19 0.11
N GLN A 148 24.77 33.56 -0.95
CA GLN A 148 26.06 34.25 -0.95
C GLN A 148 25.97 35.60 -1.64
#